data_AF-A0A7S3VXI7-F1
#
_entry.id   AF-A0A7S3VXI7-F1
#
_cell.length_a   1.000
_cell.length_b   1.000
_cell.length_c   1.000
_cell.angle_alpha   90.00
_cell.angle_beta   90.00
_cell.angle_gamma   90.00
#
_symmetry.space_group_name_H-M   'P 1'
#
loop_
_entity.id
_entity.type
_entity.pdbx_description
1 polymer ?
#
loop_
_entity_poly.entity_id
_entity_poly.type
_entity_poly.pdbx_seq_one_letter_code
_entity_poly.pdbx_strand_id
1 'polypeptide(L)'
;AVFTGDKKATAKVREMEKADYDKLHKDYSESVDALERAIAVLKKQAHDRPQAAKSLVQVSALAGLRLIPADAKHTIQAFLQQEPEESVGLGVSAPEAHGYEFQSSGVIDMLAKLLDKFVEERTTLEKDEMNAKHSFEMLQQDLNSQIEQSTEDRNEKAEVKAKKLQAAADATGDLQDTTSTMEADKKYLGDLVA
;
A
#
# COMPACT_ATOMS: atom_id res chain seq x y z
N ALA A 1 5.53 -26.47 1.77
CA ALA A 1 5.60 -25.83 3.09
C ALA A 1 6.16 -24.41 2.98
N VAL A 2 7.32 -24.23 2.34
CA VAL A 2 7.97 -22.93 2.13
C VAL A 2 7.09 -21.95 1.34
N PHE A 3 6.65 -22.30 0.12
CA PHE A 3 5.80 -21.41 -0.71
C PHE A 3 4.47 -20.99 -0.06
N THR A 4 3.86 -21.88 0.72
CA THR A 4 2.63 -21.56 1.48
C THR A 4 2.91 -20.58 2.61
N GLY A 5 4.09 -20.67 3.23
CA GLY A 5 4.57 -19.70 4.22
C GLY A 5 4.85 -18.35 3.57
N ASP A 6 5.57 -18.34 2.45
CA ASP A 6 5.91 -17.13 1.70
C ASP A 6 4.66 -16.40 1.23
N LYS A 7 3.67 -17.13 0.69
CA LYS A 7 2.37 -16.56 0.30
C LYS A 7 1.70 -15.79 1.44
N LYS A 8 1.71 -16.36 2.66
CA LYS A 8 1.14 -15.72 3.85
C LYS A 8 1.98 -14.54 4.35
N ALA A 9 3.29 -14.66 4.31
CA ALA A 9 4.20 -13.59 4.74
C ALA A 9 4.06 -12.37 3.83
N THR A 10 4.10 -12.57 2.51
CA THR A 10 3.91 -11.52 1.52
C THR A 10 2.53 -10.85 1.67
N ALA A 11 1.46 -11.63 1.91
CA ALA A 11 0.13 -11.07 2.15
C ALA A 11 0.08 -10.16 3.38
N LYS A 12 0.73 -10.55 4.49
CA LYS A 12 0.81 -9.71 5.70
C LYS A 12 1.59 -8.42 5.46
N VAL A 13 2.72 -8.49 4.76
CA VAL A 13 3.51 -7.31 4.40
C VAL A 13 2.65 -6.36 3.57
N ARG A 14 1.95 -6.90 2.56
CA ARG A 14 1.06 -6.11 1.73
C ARG A 14 -0.08 -5.44 2.50
N GLU A 15 -0.68 -6.13 3.46
CA GLU A 15 -1.71 -5.53 4.33
C GLU A 15 -1.17 -4.35 5.15
N MET A 16 0.05 -4.46 5.68
CA MET A 16 0.69 -3.37 6.43
C MET A 16 1.02 -2.19 5.51
N GLU A 17 1.65 -2.46 4.36
CA GLU A 17 1.98 -1.42 3.37
C GLU A 17 0.72 -0.70 2.87
N LYS A 18 -0.36 -1.45 2.59
CA LYS A 18 -1.65 -0.87 2.19
C LYS A 18 -2.22 0.03 3.29
N ALA A 19 -2.18 -0.43 4.55
CA ALA A 19 -2.71 0.35 5.66
C ALA A 19 -1.95 1.67 5.86
N ASP A 20 -0.64 1.67 5.62
CA ASP A 20 0.18 2.87 5.70
C ASP A 20 -0.02 3.78 4.48
N TYR A 21 -0.18 3.21 3.27
CA TYR A 21 -0.64 3.94 2.09
C TYR A 21 -1.98 4.63 2.34
N ASP A 22 -2.99 3.91 2.84
CA ASP A 22 -4.35 4.46 3.04
C ASP A 22 -4.32 5.65 4.01
N LYS A 23 -3.50 5.58 5.08
CA LYS A 23 -3.32 6.69 6.02
C LYS A 23 -2.64 7.89 5.36
N LEU A 24 -1.54 7.66 4.65
CA LEU A 24 -0.76 8.73 4.04
C LEU A 24 -1.53 9.40 2.88
N HIS A 25 -2.21 8.61 2.07
CA HIS A 25 -3.08 9.10 0.99
C HIS A 25 -4.22 9.94 1.54
N LYS A 26 -4.83 9.52 2.66
CA LYS A 26 -5.85 10.29 3.36
C LYS A 26 -5.30 11.63 3.86
N ASP A 27 -4.16 11.63 4.53
CA ASP A 27 -3.53 12.86 5.04
C ASP A 27 -3.22 13.85 3.91
N TYR A 28 -2.70 13.37 2.78
CA TYR A 28 -2.46 14.21 1.60
C TYR A 28 -3.77 14.72 0.99
N SER A 29 -4.78 13.86 0.86
CA SER A 29 -6.06 14.24 0.27
C SER A 29 -6.80 15.30 1.09
N GLU A 30 -6.83 15.14 2.41
CA GLU A 30 -7.41 16.13 3.32
C GLU A 30 -6.61 17.44 3.30
N SER A 31 -5.28 17.36 3.23
CA SER A 31 -4.43 18.54 3.16
C SER A 31 -4.59 19.30 1.84
N VAL A 32 -4.73 18.60 0.71
CA VAL A 32 -5.01 19.19 -0.60
C VAL A 32 -6.35 19.93 -0.60
N ASP A 33 -7.45 19.29 -0.16
CA ASP A 33 -8.78 19.94 -0.10
C ASP A 33 -8.76 21.17 0.83
N ALA A 34 -8.09 21.08 1.97
CA ALA A 34 -7.97 22.21 2.89
C ALA A 34 -7.17 23.38 2.28
N LEU A 35 -6.06 23.09 1.59
CA LEU A 35 -5.26 24.11 0.91
C LEU A 35 -6.05 24.78 -0.23
N GLU A 36 -6.76 24.01 -1.06
CA GLU A 36 -7.62 24.54 -2.12
C GLU A 36 -8.68 25.50 -1.55
N ARG A 37 -9.34 25.10 -0.47
CA ARG A 37 -10.35 25.94 0.20
C ARG A 37 -9.74 27.20 0.79
N ALA A 38 -8.61 27.09 1.49
CA ALA A 38 -7.95 28.24 2.10
C ALA A 38 -7.46 29.25 1.05
N ILE A 39 -6.86 28.77 -0.04
CA ILE A 39 -6.44 29.60 -1.18
C ILE A 39 -7.66 30.30 -1.81
N ALA A 40 -8.76 29.57 -2.03
CA ALA A 40 -9.97 30.15 -2.61
C ALA A 40 -10.57 31.25 -1.72
N VAL A 41 -10.52 31.07 -0.40
CA VAL A 41 -10.99 32.08 0.56
C VAL A 41 -10.08 33.31 0.56
N LEU A 42 -8.76 33.13 0.62
CA LEU A 42 -7.80 34.25 0.58
C LEU A 42 -7.90 35.05 -0.72
N LYS A 43 -8.06 34.39 -1.87
CA LYS A 43 -8.27 35.06 -3.17
C LYS A 43 -9.55 35.88 -3.23
N LYS A 44 -10.64 35.41 -2.59
CA LYS A 44 -11.90 36.18 -2.50
C LYS A 44 -11.76 37.40 -1.59
N GLN A 45 -11.06 37.24 -0.46
CA GLN A 45 -10.87 38.33 0.51
C GLN A 45 -9.88 39.40 0.06
N ALA A 46 -8.97 39.08 -0.86
CA ALA A 46 -8.12 40.08 -1.51
C ALA A 46 -8.95 41.19 -2.19
N HIS A 47 -10.21 40.90 -2.60
CA HIS A 47 -11.11 41.86 -3.23
C HIS A 47 -12.20 42.44 -2.31
N ASP A 48 -12.78 41.66 -1.37
CA ASP A 48 -13.90 42.10 -0.50
C ASP A 48 -13.49 42.25 0.98
N ARG A 49 -13.28 43.50 1.44
CA ARG A 49 -12.76 43.83 2.79
C ARG A 49 -13.70 43.69 4.00
N PRO A 50 -15.03 43.88 3.95
CA PRO A 50 -15.81 44.07 5.20
C PRO A 50 -16.15 42.80 6.00
N GLN A 51 -15.72 41.60 5.57
CA GLN A 51 -16.05 40.31 6.21
C GLN A 51 -14.80 39.49 6.62
N ALA A 52 -13.67 40.15 6.87
CA ALA A 52 -12.36 39.53 7.15
C ALA A 52 -12.38 38.45 8.26
N ALA A 53 -13.08 38.69 9.37
CA ALA A 53 -12.96 37.84 10.56
C ALA A 53 -13.59 36.43 10.45
N LYS A 54 -14.65 36.23 9.65
CA LYS A 54 -15.32 34.92 9.53
C LYS A 54 -14.68 33.97 8.51
N SER A 55 -13.91 34.50 7.57
CA SER A 55 -13.35 33.71 6.46
C SER A 55 -11.91 33.26 6.72
N LEU A 56 -11.24 33.78 7.75
CA LEU A 56 -9.91 33.29 8.13
C LEU A 56 -9.96 31.96 8.89
N VAL A 57 -11.17 31.46 9.23
CA VAL A 57 -11.36 30.16 9.89
C VAL A 57 -10.81 29.02 9.03
N GLN A 58 -11.05 29.02 7.71
CA GLN A 58 -10.50 28.00 6.81
C GLN A 58 -8.97 28.03 6.75
N VAL A 59 -8.38 29.23 6.84
CA VAL A 59 -6.92 29.43 6.86
C VAL A 59 -6.34 28.98 8.19
N SER A 60 -7.02 29.23 9.31
CA SER A 60 -6.60 28.76 10.64
C SER A 60 -6.64 27.24 10.78
N ALA A 61 -7.55 26.56 10.09
CA ALA A 61 -7.65 25.10 10.08
C ALA A 61 -6.39 24.44 9.50
N LEU A 62 -5.66 25.13 8.61
CA LEU A 62 -4.39 24.64 8.05
C LEU A 62 -3.33 24.41 9.12
N ALA A 63 -3.29 25.24 10.18
CA ALA A 63 -2.30 25.09 11.25
C ALA A 63 -2.44 23.75 12.00
N GLY A 64 -3.65 23.17 12.01
CA GLY A 64 -3.95 21.88 12.64
C GLY A 64 -3.55 20.66 11.81
N LEU A 65 -3.24 20.83 10.52
CA LEU A 65 -2.92 19.70 9.64
C LEU A 65 -1.52 19.16 9.90
N ARG A 66 -1.39 17.82 9.85
CA ARG A 66 -0.14 17.11 10.17
C ARG A 66 0.96 17.39 9.14
N LEU A 67 0.60 17.43 7.86
CA LEU A 67 1.56 17.53 6.76
C LEU A 67 2.06 18.95 6.51
N ILE A 68 1.38 19.98 7.03
CA ILE A 68 1.80 21.36 6.78
C ILE A 68 3.12 21.67 7.49
N PRO A 69 4.16 22.15 6.78
CA PRO A 69 5.46 22.46 7.36
C PRO A 69 5.39 23.48 8.48
N ALA A 70 6.28 23.38 9.48
CA ALA A 70 6.32 24.29 10.63
C ALA A 70 6.45 25.76 10.20
N ASP A 71 7.27 26.06 9.20
CA ASP A 71 7.44 27.41 8.66
C ASP A 71 6.15 27.94 8.02
N ALA A 72 5.42 27.09 7.30
CA ALA A 72 4.12 27.42 6.74
C ALA A 72 3.09 27.67 7.85
N LYS A 73 3.11 26.87 8.93
CA LYS A 73 2.25 27.13 10.10
C LYS A 73 2.57 28.46 10.77
N HIS A 74 3.85 28.78 10.94
CA HIS A 74 4.26 30.03 11.56
C HIS A 74 3.84 31.24 10.72
N THR A 75 4.04 31.18 9.41
CA THR A 75 3.64 32.26 8.49
C THR A 75 2.13 32.45 8.45
N ILE A 76 1.36 31.35 8.42
CA ILE A 76 -0.11 31.39 8.55
C ILE A 76 -0.54 32.01 9.87
N GLN A 77 0.09 31.61 10.98
CA GLN A 77 -0.24 32.12 12.31
C GLN A 77 0.12 33.61 12.46
N ALA A 78 1.27 34.04 11.93
CA ALA A 78 1.67 35.44 11.91
C ALA A 78 0.68 36.29 11.09
N PHE A 79 0.23 35.77 9.94
CA PHE A 79 -0.80 36.41 9.12
C PHE A 79 -2.15 36.51 9.83
N LEU A 80 -2.54 35.47 10.59
CA LEU A 80 -3.78 35.46 11.39
C LEU A 80 -3.72 36.39 12.62
N GLN A 81 -2.53 36.58 13.20
CA GLN A 81 -2.30 37.44 14.37
C GLN A 81 -2.15 38.92 14.01
N GLN A 82 -1.91 39.24 12.74
CA GLN A 82 -2.04 40.59 12.23
C GLN A 82 -3.53 40.93 12.13
N GLU A 83 -4.16 41.24 13.28
CA GLU A 83 -5.38 42.03 13.26
C GLU A 83 -5.06 43.41 12.66
N PRO A 84 -5.95 43.99 11.84
CA PRO A 84 -5.88 45.41 11.56
C PRO A 84 -6.07 46.10 12.90
N GLU A 85 -5.01 46.71 13.44
CA GLU A 85 -5.14 47.74 14.47
C GLU A 85 -6.25 48.67 13.99
N GLU A 86 -7.39 48.68 14.69
CA GLU A 86 -8.38 49.72 14.51
C GLU A 86 -7.61 51.02 14.71
N SER A 87 -7.44 51.79 13.64
CA SER A 87 -6.85 53.12 13.70
C SER A 87 -7.77 53.98 14.56
N VAL A 88 -7.47 53.99 15.86
CA VAL A 88 -8.11 54.85 16.84
C VAL A 88 -7.79 56.28 16.47
N GLY A 89 -8.72 56.93 15.76
CA GLY A 89 -8.82 58.37 15.66
C GLY A 89 -8.01 59.02 14.54
N LEU A 90 -8.70 59.86 13.77
CA LEU A 90 -8.20 60.85 12.81
C LEU A 90 -7.94 60.35 11.38
N GLY A 91 -9.02 60.10 10.64
CA GLY A 91 -9.29 60.77 9.37
C GLY A 91 -8.29 60.69 8.20
N VAL A 92 -7.31 59.79 8.21
CA VAL A 92 -6.38 59.59 7.09
C VAL A 92 -6.66 58.23 6.44
N SER A 93 -7.52 58.23 5.43
CA SER A 93 -7.80 57.08 4.57
C SER A 93 -6.59 56.83 3.65
N ALA A 94 -5.55 56.15 4.11
CA ALA A 94 -4.41 55.71 3.30
C ALA A 94 -3.82 54.38 3.83
N PRO A 95 -2.77 53.84 3.20
CA PRO A 95 -2.69 52.63 2.40
C PRO A 95 -2.75 51.26 3.13
N GLU A 96 -3.36 51.11 4.32
CA GLU A 96 -3.39 49.83 5.06
C GLU A 96 -4.03 48.68 4.25
N ALA A 97 -5.09 49.04 3.55
CA ALA A 97 -5.67 48.40 2.38
C ALA A 97 -4.71 47.63 1.46
N HIS A 98 -3.62 48.27 1.05
CA HIS A 98 -2.64 47.73 0.10
C HIS A 98 -1.60 46.85 0.79
N GLY A 99 -1.32 47.08 2.07
CA GLY A 99 -0.42 46.23 2.87
C GLY A 99 -0.97 44.82 3.04
N TYR A 100 -2.27 44.69 3.34
CA TYR A 100 -2.92 43.39 3.49
C TYR A 100 -3.05 42.65 2.14
N GLU A 101 -3.34 43.35 1.04
CA GLU A 101 -3.38 42.78 -0.31
C GLU A 101 -1.99 42.24 -0.73
N PHE A 102 -0.93 43.01 -0.46
CA PHE A 102 0.45 42.59 -0.73
C PHE A 102 0.88 41.39 0.14
N GLN A 103 0.54 41.39 1.44
CA GLN A 103 0.86 40.30 2.37
C GLN A 103 0.06 39.02 2.06
N SER A 104 -1.23 39.15 1.77
CA SER A 104 -2.08 38.02 1.39
C SER A 104 -1.63 37.38 0.08
N SER A 105 -1.15 38.16 -0.89
CA SER A 105 -0.52 37.63 -2.11
C SER A 105 0.67 36.71 -1.81
N GLY A 106 1.56 37.10 -0.89
CA GLY A 106 2.70 36.26 -0.51
C GLY A 106 2.31 34.96 0.20
N VAL A 107 1.28 35.01 1.06
CA VAL A 107 0.75 33.80 1.72
C VAL A 107 0.03 32.90 0.72
N ILE A 108 -0.74 33.47 -0.22
CA ILE A 108 -1.41 32.72 -1.29
C ILE A 108 -0.38 31.97 -2.15
N ASP A 109 0.72 32.62 -2.55
CA ASP A 109 1.77 32.00 -3.36
C ASP A 109 2.46 30.84 -2.62
N MET A 110 2.69 30.98 -1.31
CA MET A 110 3.25 29.93 -0.47
C MET A 110 2.30 28.73 -0.38
N LEU A 111 1.01 28.98 -0.12
CA LEU A 111 -0.01 27.92 -0.04
C LEU A 111 -0.20 27.23 -1.39
N ALA A 112 -0.16 27.97 -2.50
CA ALA A 112 -0.26 27.42 -3.86
C ALA A 112 0.92 26.47 -4.17
N LYS A 113 2.16 26.86 -3.85
CA LYS A 113 3.32 25.97 -3.99
C LYS A 113 3.21 24.72 -3.13
N LEU A 114 2.66 24.85 -1.92
CA LEU A 114 2.45 23.70 -1.04
C LEU A 114 1.35 22.76 -1.59
N LEU A 115 0.28 23.33 -2.16
CA LEU A 115 -0.77 22.59 -2.84
C LEU A 115 -0.20 21.80 -4.02
N ASP A 116 0.54 22.45 -4.91
CA ASP A 116 1.15 21.81 -6.08
C ASP A 116 2.04 20.63 -5.65
N LYS A 117 2.88 20.85 -4.63
CA LYS A 117 3.71 19.78 -4.06
C LYS A 117 2.88 18.63 -3.50
N PHE A 118 1.83 18.90 -2.73
CA PHE A 118 1.01 17.83 -2.14
C PHE A 118 0.22 17.05 -3.20
N VAL A 119 -0.21 17.71 -4.27
CA VAL A 119 -0.84 17.03 -5.42
C VAL A 119 0.18 16.12 -6.12
N GLU A 120 1.41 16.58 -6.32
CA GLU A 120 2.49 15.79 -6.91
C GLU A 120 2.85 14.57 -6.04
N GLU A 121 3.03 14.77 -4.74
CA GLU A 121 3.33 13.71 -3.77
C GLU A 121 2.19 12.69 -3.69
N ARG A 122 0.92 13.14 -3.67
CA ARG A 122 -0.24 12.23 -3.71
C ARG A 122 -0.28 11.42 -4.99
N THR A 123 -0.04 12.05 -6.14
CA THR A 123 -0.05 11.37 -7.44
C THR A 123 1.07 10.34 -7.53
N THR A 124 2.25 10.67 -7.02
CA THR A 124 3.39 9.74 -6.92
C THR A 124 3.04 8.56 -6.03
N LEU A 125 2.45 8.83 -4.86
CA LEU A 125 2.00 7.81 -3.93
C LEU A 125 0.97 6.85 -4.56
N GLU A 126 -0.01 7.38 -5.30
CA GLU A 126 -1.00 6.57 -6.04
C GLU A 126 -0.36 5.68 -7.12
N LYS A 127 0.64 6.22 -7.83
CA LYS A 127 1.40 5.46 -8.83
C LYS A 127 2.22 4.35 -8.18
N ASP A 128 2.87 4.63 -7.07
CA ASP A 128 3.68 3.66 -6.34
C ASP A 128 2.81 2.52 -5.77
N GLU A 129 1.64 2.85 -5.22
CA GLU A 129 0.66 1.85 -4.77
C GLU A 129 0.13 0.99 -5.92
N MET A 130 -0.12 1.58 -7.09
CA MET A 130 -0.53 0.82 -8.27
C MET A 130 0.55 -0.20 -8.67
N ASN A 131 1.81 0.21 -8.69
CA ASN A 131 2.94 -0.66 -8.99
C ASN A 131 3.11 -1.76 -7.93
N ALA A 132 3.07 -1.38 -6.64
CA ALA A 132 3.20 -2.31 -5.52
C ALA A 132 2.08 -3.36 -5.53
N LYS A 133 0.84 -2.94 -5.78
CA LYS A 133 -0.30 -3.83 -5.94
C LYS A 133 -0.10 -4.81 -7.10
N HIS A 134 0.33 -4.31 -8.26
CA HIS A 134 0.54 -5.15 -9.43
C HIS A 134 1.65 -6.20 -9.19
N SER A 135 2.79 -5.78 -8.63
CA SER A 135 3.87 -6.70 -8.26
C SER A 135 3.44 -7.73 -7.23
N PHE A 136 2.63 -7.34 -6.25
CA PHE A 136 2.05 -8.26 -5.28
C PHE A 136 1.14 -9.30 -5.94
N GLU A 137 0.23 -8.87 -6.82
CA GLU A 137 -0.68 -9.78 -7.54
C GLU A 137 0.08 -10.79 -8.40
N MET A 138 1.10 -10.34 -9.14
CA MET A 138 1.98 -11.23 -9.90
C MET A 138 2.69 -12.25 -9.01
N LEU A 139 3.25 -11.81 -7.87
CA LEU A 139 3.93 -12.70 -6.93
C LEU A 139 2.95 -13.72 -6.32
N GLN A 140 1.73 -13.31 -5.98
CA GLN A 140 0.71 -14.23 -5.48
C GLN A 140 0.32 -15.27 -6.54
N GLN A 141 0.21 -14.87 -7.81
CA GLN A 141 -0.09 -15.77 -8.91
C GLN A 141 1.04 -16.80 -9.10
N ASP A 142 2.29 -16.34 -9.17
CA ASP A 142 3.46 -17.22 -9.30
C ASP A 142 3.57 -18.22 -8.14
N LEU A 143 3.40 -17.76 -6.90
CA LEU A 143 3.38 -18.62 -5.73
C LEU A 143 2.25 -19.65 -5.77
N ASN A 144 1.06 -19.30 -6.28
CA ASN A 144 -0.03 -20.25 -6.45
C ASN A 144 0.32 -21.33 -7.47
N SER A 145 0.84 -20.94 -8.63
CA SER A 145 1.25 -21.89 -9.66
C SER A 145 2.35 -22.83 -9.16
N GLN A 146 3.33 -22.32 -8.40
CA GLN A 146 4.37 -23.16 -7.80
C GLN A 146 3.82 -24.14 -6.76
N ILE A 147 2.84 -23.72 -5.95
CA ILE A 147 2.16 -24.60 -4.99
C ILE A 147 1.38 -25.70 -5.70
N GLU A 148 0.64 -25.36 -6.76
CA GLU A 148 -0.13 -26.31 -7.57
C GLU A 148 0.79 -27.34 -8.22
N GLN A 149 1.81 -26.89 -8.97
CA GLN A 149 2.77 -27.78 -9.60
C GLN A 149 3.47 -28.71 -8.59
N SER A 150 3.95 -28.16 -7.48
CA SER A 150 4.60 -28.95 -6.43
C SER A 150 3.66 -29.99 -5.80
N THR A 151 2.36 -29.69 -5.77
CA THR A 151 1.33 -30.59 -5.22
C THR A 151 1.03 -31.71 -6.21
N GLU A 152 0.90 -31.40 -7.49
CA GLU A 152 0.71 -32.36 -8.57
C GLU A 152 1.91 -33.32 -8.66
N ASP A 153 3.13 -32.79 -8.78
CA ASP A 153 4.38 -33.56 -8.80
C ASP A 153 4.48 -34.55 -7.62
N ARG A 154 4.08 -34.09 -6.43
CA ARG A 154 4.08 -34.92 -5.22
C ARG A 154 3.07 -36.06 -5.34
N ASN A 155 1.87 -35.77 -5.84
CA ASN A 155 0.81 -36.76 -5.99
C ASN A 155 1.21 -37.81 -7.04
N GLU A 156 1.73 -37.40 -8.20
CA GLU A 156 2.22 -38.30 -9.23
C GLU A 156 3.35 -39.21 -8.70
N LYS A 157 4.33 -38.64 -8.00
CA LYS A 157 5.44 -39.41 -7.39
C LYS A 157 4.91 -40.39 -6.34
N ALA A 158 3.90 -40.02 -5.57
CA ALA A 158 3.26 -40.91 -4.59
C ALA A 158 2.54 -42.07 -5.29
N GLU A 159 1.81 -41.81 -6.38
CA GLU A 159 1.13 -42.84 -7.17
C GLU A 159 2.13 -43.81 -7.84
N VAL A 160 3.18 -43.28 -8.48
CA VAL A 160 4.24 -44.09 -9.07
C VAL A 160 4.93 -44.95 -8.02
N LYS A 161 5.19 -44.39 -6.83
CA LYS A 161 5.77 -45.15 -5.71
C LYS A 161 4.85 -46.29 -5.29
N ALA A 162 3.55 -46.05 -5.14
CA ALA A 162 2.57 -47.07 -4.79
C ALA A 162 2.54 -48.21 -5.82
N LYS A 163 2.46 -47.87 -7.12
CA LYS A 163 2.49 -48.83 -8.23
C LYS A 163 3.77 -49.68 -8.22
N LYS A 164 4.93 -49.06 -7.99
CA LYS A 164 6.22 -49.78 -7.91
C LYS A 164 6.30 -50.71 -6.70
N LEU A 165 5.78 -50.29 -5.55
CA LEU A 165 5.73 -51.13 -4.35
C LEU A 165 4.82 -52.34 -4.56
N GLN A 166 3.67 -52.16 -5.22
CA GLN A 166 2.78 -53.25 -5.57
C GLN A 166 3.46 -54.23 -6.53
N ALA A 167 4.02 -53.75 -7.64
CA ALA A 167 4.71 -54.61 -8.61
C ALA A 167 5.90 -55.37 -7.99
N ALA A 168 6.62 -54.74 -7.05
CA ALA A 168 7.70 -55.41 -6.32
C ALA A 168 7.17 -56.52 -5.39
N ALA A 169 6.03 -56.30 -4.73
CA ALA A 169 5.39 -57.31 -3.89
C ALA A 169 4.89 -58.49 -4.74
N ASP A 170 4.22 -58.21 -5.86
CA ASP A 170 3.73 -59.23 -6.79
C ASP A 170 4.89 -60.08 -7.34
N ALA A 171 5.96 -59.44 -7.84
CA ALA A 171 7.14 -60.15 -8.34
C ALA A 171 7.87 -60.96 -7.26
N THR A 172 7.84 -60.51 -5.99
CA THR A 172 8.39 -61.28 -4.87
C THR A 172 7.55 -62.52 -4.58
N GLY A 173 6.22 -62.40 -4.64
CA GLY A 173 5.30 -63.53 -4.53
C GLY A 173 5.51 -64.56 -5.64
N ASP A 174 5.54 -64.11 -6.91
CA ASP A 174 5.76 -64.98 -8.07
C ASP A 174 7.09 -65.75 -7.98
N LEU A 175 8.16 -65.07 -7.53
CA LEU A 175 9.47 -65.70 -7.33
C LEU A 175 9.41 -66.79 -6.25
N GLN A 176 8.70 -66.54 -5.14
CA GLN A 176 8.53 -67.52 -4.06
C GLN A 176 7.73 -68.75 -4.53
N ASP A 177 6.65 -68.54 -5.27
CA ASP A 177 5.80 -69.63 -5.78
C ASP A 177 6.56 -70.46 -6.83
N THR A 178 7.27 -69.80 -7.74
CA THR A 178 8.12 -70.46 -8.75
C THR A 178 9.24 -71.27 -8.11
N THR A 179 9.89 -70.69 -7.10
CA THR A 179 10.96 -71.39 -6.34
C THR A 179 10.40 -72.61 -5.63
N SER A 180 9.24 -72.47 -4.96
CA SER A 180 8.59 -73.58 -4.24
C SER A 180 8.20 -74.72 -5.18
N THR A 181 7.66 -74.39 -6.36
CA THR A 181 7.30 -75.37 -7.41
C THR A 181 8.53 -76.08 -7.94
N MET A 182 9.58 -75.34 -8.30
CA MET A 182 10.83 -75.92 -8.80
C MET A 182 11.47 -76.87 -7.77
N GLU A 183 11.49 -76.51 -6.49
CA GLU A 183 12.02 -77.38 -5.43
C GLU A 183 11.17 -78.64 -5.23
N ALA A 184 9.84 -78.55 -5.33
CA ALA A 184 8.95 -79.71 -5.31
C ALA A 184 9.21 -80.65 -6.50
N ASP A 185 9.37 -80.11 -7.71
CA ASP A 185 9.67 -80.88 -8.91
C ASP A 185 11.03 -81.58 -8.83
N LYS A 186 12.06 -80.90 -8.33
CA LYS A 186 13.38 -81.50 -8.08
C LYS A 186 13.27 -82.69 -7.11
N LYS A 187 12.49 -82.54 -6.05
CA LYS A 187 12.27 -83.62 -5.08
C LYS A 187 11.55 -84.80 -5.73
N TYR A 188 10.47 -84.55 -6.45
CA TYR A 188 9.71 -85.58 -7.16
C TYR A 188 10.58 -86.35 -8.17
N LEU A 189 11.42 -85.64 -8.93
CA LEU A 189 12.38 -86.26 -9.84
C LEU A 189 13.38 -87.14 -9.09
N GLY A 190 13.89 -86.67 -7.94
CA GLY A 190 14.78 -87.47 -7.09
C GLY A 190 14.12 -88.76 -6.60
N ASP A 191 12.86 -88.67 -6.15
CA ASP A 191 12.08 -89.81 -5.66
C ASP A 191 11.77 -90.84 -6.76
N LEU A 192 11.71 -90.43 -8.04
CA LEU A 192 11.48 -91.33 -9.19
C LEU A 192 12.73 -92.07 -9.67
N VAL A 193 13.93 -91.53 -9.41
CA VAL A 193 15.21 -92.05 -9.93
C VAL A 193 15.97 -92.88 -8.88
N ALA A 194 15.56 -92.81 -7.61
CA ALA A 194 16.10 -93.59 -6.49
C ALA A 194 15.46 -94.99 -6.38
#